data_AF-A0A6H9SAH5-F1
#
_entry.id   AF-A0A6H9SAH5-F1
#
_cell.length_a   1.000
_cell.length_b   1.000
_cell.length_c   1.000
_cell.angle_alpha   90.00
_cell.angle_beta   90.00
_cell.angle_gamma   90.00
#
_symmetry.space_group_name_H-M   'P 1'
#
loop_
_entity.id
_entity.type
_entity.pdbx_description
1 polymer ?
#
loop_
_entity_poly.entity_id
_entity_poly.type
_entity_poly.pdbx_seq_one_letter_code
_entity_poly.pdbx_strand_id
1 'polypeptide(L)'
;MTVEHLLLALLDNEAAATVLRACGANLDKLKHDLQEFIDSTTPLIPVHDEDRETQPTLGFQRVLQRAVFHVQSSGKREVTGANVLVAIFSEQESQAVFLLKQQSVARIDVVNYIAHGISKVPGHGDHSEGEQDMQDDEGGESSSSGNP
;
A
#
# COMPACT_ATOMS: atom_id res chain seq x y z
N MET A 1 -19.02 5.82 4.34
CA MET A 1 -17.84 5.22 3.69
C MET A 1 -16.72 5.07 4.71
N THR A 2 -16.23 3.85 4.92
CA THR A 2 -15.27 3.50 6.00
C THR A 2 -13.89 3.12 5.45
N VAL A 3 -12.92 2.81 6.33
CA VAL A 3 -11.59 2.31 5.94
C VAL A 3 -11.70 0.94 5.26
N GLU A 4 -12.69 0.13 5.64
CA GLU A 4 -12.97 -1.18 5.04
C GLU A 4 -13.44 -1.03 3.59
N HIS A 5 -14.30 -0.05 3.30
CA HIS A 5 -14.69 0.27 1.93
C HIS A 5 -13.47 0.66 1.09
N LEU A 6 -12.53 1.41 1.68
CA LEU A 6 -11.30 1.80 1.01
C LEU A 6 -10.40 0.60 0.72
N LEU A 7 -10.19 -0.29 1.69
CA LEU A 7 -9.41 -1.51 1.48
C LEU A 7 -10.05 -2.41 0.42
N LEU A 8 -11.38 -2.56 0.44
CA LEU A 8 -12.13 -3.33 -0.54
C LEU A 8 -11.89 -2.80 -1.96
N ALA A 9 -11.99 -1.49 -2.16
CA ALA A 9 -11.71 -0.86 -3.45
C ALA A 9 -10.24 -1.03 -3.90
N LEU A 10 -9.29 -1.06 -2.95
CA LEU A 10 -7.87 -1.30 -3.24
C LEU A 10 -7.57 -2.74 -3.69
N LEU A 11 -8.45 -3.71 -3.44
CA LEU A 11 -8.25 -5.08 -3.93
C LEU A 11 -8.32 -5.16 -5.47
N ASP A 12 -9.05 -4.25 -6.10
CA ASP A 12 -9.16 -4.13 -7.56
C ASP A 12 -8.18 -3.08 -8.13
N ASN A 13 -7.42 -2.38 -7.29
CA ASN A 13 -6.35 -1.48 -7.71
C ASN A 13 -5.06 -2.28 -7.97
N GLU A 14 -4.56 -2.26 -9.21
CA GLU A 14 -3.41 -3.06 -9.63
C GLU A 14 -2.18 -2.91 -8.72
N ALA A 15 -1.79 -1.68 -8.40
CA ALA A 15 -0.63 -1.41 -7.54
C ALA A 15 -0.82 -2.04 -6.15
N ALA A 16 -1.94 -1.76 -5.47
CA ALA A 16 -2.19 -2.29 -4.13
C ALA A 16 -2.36 -3.82 -4.13
N ALA A 17 -3.07 -4.38 -5.12
CA ALA A 17 -3.32 -5.80 -5.24
C ALA A 17 -2.01 -6.60 -5.45
N THR A 18 -1.08 -6.06 -6.24
CA THR A 18 0.25 -6.65 -6.43
C THR A 18 1.05 -6.68 -5.14
N VAL A 19 1.08 -5.57 -4.37
CA VAL A 19 1.73 -5.57 -3.05
C VAL A 19 1.09 -6.59 -2.12
N LEU A 20 -0.24 -6.64 -2.04
CA LEU A 20 -0.95 -7.58 -1.16
C LEU A 20 -0.64 -9.05 -1.51
N ARG A 21 -0.63 -9.40 -2.80
CA ARG A 21 -0.23 -10.75 -3.25
C ARG A 21 1.21 -11.08 -2.90
N ALA A 22 2.13 -10.14 -3.12
CA ALA A 22 3.55 -10.32 -2.75
C ALA A 22 3.75 -10.46 -1.22
N CYS A 23 2.86 -9.87 -0.42
CA CYS A 23 2.83 -10.06 1.03
C CYS A 23 2.08 -11.33 1.47
N GLY A 24 1.55 -12.13 0.54
CA GLY A 24 0.89 -13.41 0.82
C GLY A 24 -0.61 -13.33 1.15
N ALA A 25 -1.27 -12.20 0.84
CA ALA A 25 -2.72 -12.10 1.01
C ALA A 25 -3.47 -12.98 0.00
N ASN A 26 -4.53 -13.64 0.48
CA ASN A 26 -5.59 -14.20 -0.35
C ASN A 26 -6.66 -13.12 -0.57
N LEU A 27 -6.65 -12.51 -1.76
CA LEU A 27 -7.54 -11.39 -2.09
C LEU A 27 -9.01 -11.79 -2.15
N ASP A 28 -9.34 -13.00 -2.62
CA ASP A 28 -10.73 -13.47 -2.69
C ASP A 28 -11.33 -13.63 -1.30
N LYS A 29 -10.55 -14.24 -0.38
CA LYS A 29 -10.94 -14.34 1.02
C LYS A 29 -11.07 -12.95 1.66
N LEU A 30 -10.10 -12.07 1.44
CA LEU A 30 -10.12 -10.72 2.01
C LEU A 30 -11.32 -9.91 1.51
N LYS A 31 -11.68 -10.04 0.22
CA LYS A 31 -12.85 -9.42 -0.40
C LYS A 31 -14.14 -9.89 0.25
N HIS A 32 -14.28 -11.21 0.45
CA HIS A 32 -15.44 -11.79 1.12
C HIS A 32 -15.59 -11.28 2.56
N ASP A 33 -14.53 -11.40 3.36
CA ASP A 33 -14.54 -11.00 4.78
C ASP A 33 -14.84 -9.49 4.94
N LEU A 34 -14.32 -8.66 4.03
CA LEU A 34 -14.60 -7.22 4.01
C LEU A 34 -16.05 -6.92 3.66
N GLN A 35 -16.60 -7.58 2.63
CA GLN A 35 -17.98 -7.36 2.21
C GLN A 35 -18.96 -7.78 3.32
N GLU A 36 -18.73 -8.94 3.94
CA GLU A 36 -19.54 -9.42 5.07
C GLU A 36 -19.52 -8.43 6.24
N PHE A 37 -18.34 -7.90 6.58
CA PHE A 37 -18.24 -6.91 7.64
C PHE A 37 -18.94 -5.59 7.29
N ILE A 38 -18.77 -5.10 6.05
CA ILE A 38 -19.41 -3.86 5.60
C ILE A 38 -20.93 -4.00 5.65
N ASP A 39 -21.47 -5.09 5.11
CA ASP A 39 -22.92 -5.33 5.02
C ASP A 39 -23.55 -5.49 6.41
N SER A 40 -22.83 -6.07 7.36
CA SER A 40 -23.34 -6.30 8.73
C SER A 40 -23.22 -5.09 9.65
N THR A 41 -22.29 -4.17 9.40
CA THR A 41 -21.96 -3.08 10.35
C THR A 41 -22.24 -1.67 9.83
N THR A 42 -22.44 -1.50 8.52
CA THR A 42 -22.64 -0.17 7.92
C THR A 42 -24.13 0.16 7.87
N PRO A 43 -24.61 1.20 8.58
CA PRO A 43 -26.01 1.60 8.53
C PRO A 43 -26.39 2.10 7.12
N LEU A 44 -27.55 1.67 6.65
CA LEU A 44 -28.11 2.14 5.39
C LEU A 44 -28.91 3.43 5.59
N ILE A 45 -28.88 4.29 4.57
CA ILE A 45 -29.71 5.50 4.54
C ILE A 45 -31.15 5.07 4.24
N PRO A 46 -32.15 5.50 5.04
CA PRO A 46 -33.54 5.19 4.77
C PRO A 46 -33.96 5.70 3.38
N VAL A 47 -34.76 4.91 2.67
CA VAL A 47 -35.20 5.23 1.29
C VAL A 47 -35.95 6.56 1.20
N HIS A 48 -36.55 7.03 2.30
CA HIS A 48 -37.31 8.28 2.37
C HIS A 48 -36.46 9.53 2.68
N ASP A 49 -35.15 9.36 2.86
CA ASP A 49 -34.20 10.43 3.21
C ASP A 49 -33.35 10.77 1.97
N GLU A 50 -33.99 11.30 0.93
CA GLU A 50 -33.41 11.52 -0.41
C GLU A 50 -32.27 12.58 -0.42
N ASP A 51 -32.28 13.52 0.52
CA ASP A 51 -31.27 14.58 0.63
C ASP A 51 -29.99 14.11 1.34
N ARG A 52 -29.99 12.91 1.93
CA ARG A 52 -28.87 12.42 2.72
C ARG A 52 -27.87 11.67 1.86
N GLU A 53 -26.65 12.20 1.82
CA GLU A 53 -25.52 11.57 1.14
C GLU A 53 -24.65 10.72 2.08
N THR A 54 -23.97 9.72 1.52
CA THR A 54 -22.98 8.94 2.26
C THR A 54 -21.77 9.79 2.64
N GLN A 55 -21.46 9.85 3.92
CA GLN A 55 -20.30 10.60 4.41
C GLN A 55 -19.10 9.68 4.70
N PRO A 56 -17.86 10.15 4.48
CA PRO A 56 -16.67 9.43 4.89
C PRO A 56 -16.50 9.47 6.41
N THR A 57 -15.98 8.40 7.00
CA THR A 57 -15.60 8.40 8.41
C THR A 57 -14.31 9.18 8.64
N LEU A 58 -14.04 9.56 9.89
CA LEU A 58 -12.77 10.18 10.27
C LEU A 58 -11.57 9.28 9.94
N GLY A 59 -11.70 7.96 10.11
CA GLY A 59 -10.65 6.99 9.76
C GLY A 59 -10.34 7.03 8.27
N PHE A 60 -11.37 7.02 7.41
CA PHE A 60 -11.20 7.15 5.96
C PHE A 60 -10.45 8.44 5.59
N GLN A 61 -10.87 9.58 6.14
CA GLN A 61 -10.24 10.86 5.87
C GLN A 61 -8.76 10.90 6.31
N ARG A 62 -8.46 10.37 7.50
CA ARG A 62 -7.08 10.27 8.01
C ARG A 62 -6.20 9.42 7.10
N VAL A 63 -6.70 8.29 6.58
CA VAL A 63 -5.94 7.43 5.66
C VAL A 63 -5.56 8.20 4.40
N LEU A 64 -6.52 8.86 3.74
CA LEU A 64 -6.23 9.63 2.53
C LEU A 64 -5.26 10.78 2.81
N GLN A 65 -5.48 11.54 3.88
CA GLN A 65 -4.60 12.65 4.25
C GLN A 65 -3.17 12.18 4.53
N ARG A 66 -3.00 11.05 5.23
CA ARG A 66 -1.68 10.47 5.49
C ARG A 66 -0.99 10.01 4.22
N ALA A 67 -1.72 9.37 3.31
CA ALA A 67 -1.17 8.94 2.02
C ALA A 67 -0.67 10.15 1.19
N VAL A 68 -1.49 11.21 1.10
CA VAL A 68 -1.13 12.46 0.41
C VAL A 68 0.09 13.12 1.05
N PHE A 69 0.07 13.30 2.37
CA PHE A 69 1.17 13.95 3.10
C PHE A 69 2.48 13.17 2.96
N HIS A 70 2.43 11.84 3.03
CA HIS A 70 3.61 11.00 2.85
C HIS A 70 4.25 11.20 1.48
N VAL A 71 3.45 11.16 0.42
CA VAL A 71 3.93 11.37 -0.96
C VAL A 71 4.52 12.78 -1.13
N GLN A 72 3.83 13.81 -0.64
CA GLN A 72 4.32 15.19 -0.68
C GLN A 72 5.65 15.36 0.05
N SER A 73 5.78 14.78 1.26
CA SER A 73 7.01 14.85 2.05
C SER A 73 8.20 14.12 1.39
N SER A 74 7.91 13.15 0.52
CA SER A 74 8.92 12.40 -0.24
C SER A 74 9.31 13.05 -1.57
N GLY A 75 8.78 14.24 -1.88
CA GLY A 75 9.04 14.97 -3.14
C GLY A 75 8.38 14.35 -4.38
N LYS A 76 7.57 13.31 -4.21
CA LYS A 76 6.83 12.65 -5.29
C LYS A 76 5.54 13.40 -5.60
N ARG A 77 5.07 13.30 -6.83
CA ARG A 77 3.88 14.03 -7.32
C ARG A 77 2.60 13.20 -7.30
N GLU A 78 2.71 11.87 -7.36
CA GLU A 78 1.57 10.97 -7.54
C GLU A 78 1.35 10.09 -6.32
N VAL A 79 0.08 10.02 -5.89
CA VAL A 79 -0.36 9.12 -4.82
C VAL A 79 -0.95 7.88 -5.46
N THR A 80 -0.30 6.74 -5.26
CA THR A 80 -0.76 5.45 -5.78
C THR A 80 -1.60 4.70 -4.75
N GLY A 81 -2.32 3.66 -5.19
CA GLY A 81 -3.05 2.76 -4.29
C GLY A 81 -2.14 2.07 -3.26
N ALA A 82 -0.87 1.82 -3.59
CA ALA A 82 0.11 1.29 -2.65
C ALA A 82 0.41 2.27 -1.50
N ASN A 83 0.43 3.59 -1.76
CA ASN A 83 0.58 4.59 -0.70
C ASN A 83 -0.63 4.60 0.26
N VAL A 84 -1.84 4.47 -0.30
CA VAL A 84 -3.07 4.38 0.50
C VAL A 84 -3.09 3.10 1.33
N LEU A 85 -2.68 1.96 0.75
CA LEU A 85 -2.56 0.69 1.45
C LEU A 85 -1.62 0.79 2.68
N VAL A 86 -0.46 1.43 2.54
CA VAL A 86 0.45 1.66 3.67
C VAL A 86 -0.21 2.53 4.75
N ALA A 87 -0.96 3.56 4.35
CA ALA A 87 -1.63 4.48 5.26
C ALA A 87 -2.79 3.82 6.04
N ILE A 88 -3.44 2.79 5.48
CA ILE A 88 -4.47 1.99 6.19
C ILE A 88 -3.93 1.41 7.50
N PHE A 89 -2.68 0.94 7.51
CA PHE A 89 -2.06 0.39 8.72
C PHE A 89 -1.93 1.38 9.88
N SER A 90 -2.10 2.69 9.64
CA SER A 90 -2.13 3.70 10.70
C SER A 90 -3.50 3.80 11.40
N GLU A 91 -4.53 3.13 10.89
CA GLU A 91 -5.83 2.97 11.54
C GLU A 91 -5.88 1.62 12.30
N GLN A 92 -5.09 1.52 13.37
CA GLN A 92 -4.81 0.25 14.07
C GLN A 92 -6.06 -0.46 14.62
N GLU A 93 -7.09 0.32 14.96
CA GLU A 93 -8.37 -0.16 15.50
C GLU A 93 -9.41 -0.48 14.42
N SER A 94 -9.07 -0.32 13.13
CA SER A 94 -9.97 -0.64 12.02
C SER A 94 -10.05 -2.14 11.77
N GLN A 95 -11.22 -2.58 11.30
CA GLN A 95 -11.40 -3.97 10.89
C GLN A 95 -10.55 -4.30 9.67
N ALA A 96 -10.30 -3.32 8.79
CA ALA A 96 -9.38 -3.46 7.66
C ALA A 96 -7.99 -3.95 8.10
N VAL A 97 -7.39 -3.33 9.13
CA VAL A 97 -6.08 -3.73 9.66
C VAL A 97 -6.16 -5.08 10.37
N PHE A 98 -7.26 -5.36 11.08
CA PHE A 98 -7.47 -6.67 11.69
C PHE A 98 -7.47 -7.81 10.65
N LEU A 99 -8.22 -7.67 9.55
CA LEU A 99 -8.31 -8.69 8.50
C LEU A 99 -6.96 -8.90 7.78
N LEU A 100 -6.22 -7.82 7.51
CA LEU A 100 -4.86 -7.92 6.96
C LEU A 100 -3.93 -8.72 7.90
N LYS A 101 -3.98 -8.44 9.20
CA LYS A 101 -3.21 -9.18 10.21
C LYS A 101 -3.65 -10.64 10.32
N GLN A 102 -4.94 -10.94 10.20
CA GLN A 102 -5.45 -12.31 10.22
C GLN A 102 -4.87 -13.15 9.07
N GLN A 103 -4.59 -12.52 7.93
CA GLN A 103 -3.89 -13.15 6.81
C GLN A 103 -2.35 -13.04 6.90
N SER A 104 -1.81 -12.67 8.07
CA SER A 104 -0.36 -12.50 8.30
C SER A 104 0.30 -11.45 7.40
N VAL A 105 -0.43 -10.44 6.94
CA VAL A 105 0.13 -9.28 6.22
C VAL A 105 0.55 -8.22 7.25
N ALA A 106 1.85 -8.00 7.38
CA ALA A 106 2.39 -6.97 8.25
C ALA A 106 2.70 -5.67 7.48
N ARG A 107 2.60 -4.53 8.17
CA ARG A 107 2.98 -3.22 7.58
C ARG A 107 4.40 -3.22 7.04
N ILE A 108 5.32 -3.88 7.75
CA ILE A 108 6.73 -3.94 7.35
C ILE A 108 6.90 -4.68 6.01
N ASP A 109 6.11 -5.73 5.76
CA ASP A 109 6.14 -6.49 4.51
C ASP A 109 5.72 -5.60 3.33
N VAL A 110 4.63 -4.84 3.52
CA VAL A 110 4.10 -3.90 2.52
C VAL A 110 5.11 -2.79 2.20
N VAL A 111 5.74 -2.21 3.24
CA VAL A 111 6.76 -1.16 3.07
C VAL A 111 8.00 -1.71 2.37
N ASN A 112 8.48 -2.90 2.74
CA ASN A 112 9.65 -3.52 2.13
C ASN A 112 9.42 -3.83 0.65
N TYR A 113 8.24 -4.33 0.29
CA TYR A 113 7.90 -4.58 -1.11
C TYR A 113 7.87 -3.29 -1.92
N ILE A 114 7.26 -2.22 -1.39
CA ILE A 114 7.19 -0.92 -2.09
C ILE A 114 8.58 -0.28 -2.23
N ALA A 115 9.45 -0.43 -1.24
CA ALA A 115 10.78 0.18 -1.24
C ALA A 115 11.81 -0.59 -2.08
N HIS A 116 11.71 -1.93 -2.09
CA HIS A 116 12.80 -2.78 -2.56
C HIS A 116 12.34 -3.99 -3.41
N GLY A 117 11.04 -4.14 -3.69
CA GLY A 117 10.51 -5.30 -4.41
C GLY A 117 10.62 -6.63 -3.65
N ILE A 118 10.96 -6.60 -2.36
CA ILE A 118 11.16 -7.80 -1.55
C ILE A 118 9.81 -8.46 -1.27
N SER A 119 9.56 -9.58 -1.96
CA SER A 119 8.35 -10.38 -1.81
C SER A 119 8.49 -11.41 -0.67
N LYS A 120 7.41 -11.59 0.08
CA LYS A 120 7.29 -12.65 1.10
C LYS A 120 6.98 -14.01 0.47
N VAL A 121 6.41 -14.00 -0.74
CA VAL A 121 6.03 -15.20 -1.48
C VAL A 121 7.11 -15.50 -2.54
N PRO A 122 7.76 -16.67 -2.51
CA PRO A 122 8.70 -17.08 -3.54
C PRO A 122 8.05 -17.05 -4.94
N GLY A 123 8.69 -16.37 -5.91
CA GLY A 123 8.18 -16.25 -7.28
C GLY A 123 7.23 -15.08 -7.53
N HIS A 124 6.96 -14.23 -6.53
CA HIS A 124 6.25 -12.94 -6.66
C HIS A 124 7.18 -11.73 -6.49
N GLY A 125 8.50 -11.94 -6.59
CA GLY A 125 9.43 -10.82 -6.74
C GLY A 125 9.30 -10.30 -8.17
N ASP A 126 8.80 -9.09 -8.33
CA ASP A 126 8.81 -8.44 -9.64
C ASP A 126 10.27 -8.25 -10.07
N HIS A 127 10.57 -8.59 -11.32
CA HIS A 127 11.78 -8.17 -12.01
C HIS A 127 11.64 -6.66 -12.26
N SER A 128 11.75 -5.87 -11.21
CA SER A 128 12.06 -4.45 -11.39
C SER A 128 13.46 -4.42 -11.97
N GLU A 129 13.56 -4.25 -13.28
CA GLU A 129 14.77 -3.81 -13.96
C GLU A 129 15.30 -2.62 -13.16
N GLY A 130 16.33 -2.89 -12.36
CA GLY A 130 17.12 -1.83 -11.81
C GLY A 130 17.66 -1.07 -13.01
N GLU A 131 17.26 0.19 -13.15
CA GLU A 131 18.14 1.21 -13.71
C GLU A 131 19.39 1.23 -12.84
N GLN A 132 20.26 0.24 -13.07
CA GLN A 132 21.67 0.30 -12.74
C GLN A 132 22.23 1.30 -13.73
N ASP A 133 22.29 2.55 -13.29
CA ASP A 133 23.16 3.55 -13.88
C ASP A 133 24.61 3.09 -13.58
N MET A 134 25.06 2.09 -14.35
CA MET A 134 26.45 1.71 -14.48
C MET A 134 27.14 2.82 -15.28
N GLN A 135 27.64 3.84 -14.58
CA GLN A 135 28.82 4.55 -15.08
C GLN A 135 30.03 3.68 -14.80
N ASP A 136 30.32 2.83 -15.79
CA ASP A 136 31.65 2.29 -16.05
C ASP A 136 32.54 3.46 -16.50
N ASP A 137 33.50 3.83 -15.68
CA ASP A 137 34.75 4.45 -16.13
C ASP A 137 35.90 3.88 -15.29
N GLU A 138 36.28 2.65 -15.61
CA GLU A 138 37.58 2.09 -15.22
C GLU A 138 38.50 2.04 -16.44
N GLY A 139 39.66 2.69 -16.30
CA GLY A 139 40.84 2.49 -17.14
C GLY A 139 41.73 3.73 -17.13
N GLY A 140 42.85 3.83 -16.43
CA GLY A 140 43.68 2.82 -15.78
C GLY A 140 45.12 3.33 -15.81
N GLU A 141 45.85 3.11 -14.70
CA GLU A 141 47.32 2.96 -14.61
C GLU A 141 48.23 4.16 -14.97
N SER A 142 49.40 4.42 -14.39
CA SER A 142 50.18 3.89 -13.26
C SER A 142 51.46 4.75 -13.13
N SER A 143 52.02 4.87 -11.91
CA SER A 143 53.42 5.24 -11.58
C SER A 143 53.88 6.68 -11.93
N SER A 144 54.79 7.38 -11.23
CA SER A 144 55.89 7.01 -10.34
C SER A 144 56.38 8.25 -9.56
N SER A 145 56.95 8.00 -8.38
CA SER A 145 58.11 8.67 -7.75
C SER A 145 58.26 10.22 -7.73
N GLY A 146 58.53 10.73 -6.52
CA GLY A 146 59.64 11.67 -6.33
C GLY A 146 59.30 13.03 -5.72
N ASN A 147 59.70 13.21 -4.46
CA ASN A 147 59.82 14.50 -3.78
C ASN A 147 60.77 15.47 -4.54
N PRO A 148 60.63 16.78 -4.37
CA PRO A 148 61.49 17.49 -3.41
C PRO A 148 60.74 18.41 -2.44
#